data_AF-A0A821VVD0-F1
#
_entry.id   AF-A0A821VVD0-F1
#
_cell.length_a   1.000
_cell.length_b   1.000
_cell.length_c   1.000
_cell.angle_alpha   90.00
_cell.angle_beta   90.00
_cell.angle_gamma   90.00
#
_symmetry.space_group_name_H-M   'P 1'
#
loop_
_entity.id
_entity.type
_entity.pdbx_description
1 polymer ?
#
loop_
_entity_poly.entity_id
_entity_poly.type
_entity_poly.pdbx_seq_one_letter_code
_entity_poly.pdbx_strand_id
1 'polypeptide(L)' 'SYICRRIVGKQAVVVLGCDNRHMDQLMIAEPGIVMIFAHGVE' A
#
# COMPACT_ATOMS: atom_id res chain seq x y z
N SER A 1 -4.82 -9.95 -2.33
CA SER A 1 -3.50 -9.29 -2.41
C SER A 1 -3.69 -7.80 -2.37
N TYR A 2 -2.68 -7.03 -1.97
CA TYR A 2 -2.77 -5.58 -2.00
C TYR A 2 -2.72 -5.04 -3.44
N ILE A 3 -3.59 -4.08 -3.72
CA ILE A 3 -3.46 -3.13 -4.83
C ILE A 3 -2.58 -1.99 -4.33
N CYS A 4 -1.33 -1.97 -4.81
CA CYS A 4 -0.31 -1.02 -4.40
C CYS A 4 -0.11 0.05 -5.48
N ARG A 5 0.14 1.29 -5.05
CA ARG A 5 0.60 2.38 -5.93
C ARG A 5 2.00 2.79 -5.50
N ARG A 6 2.95 2.79 -6.43
CA ARG A 6 4.34 3.16 -6.15
C ARG A 6 4.47 4.64 -5.81
N ILE A 7 5.26 4.94 -4.79
CA ILE A 7 5.72 6.32 -4.52
C ILE A 7 6.91 6.58 -5.43
N VAL A 8 6.77 7.54 -6.35
CA VAL A 8 7.78 7.85 -7.36
C VAL A 8 9.12 8.21 -6.71
N GLY A 9 10.20 7.62 -7.21
CA GLY A 9 11.56 7.87 -6.71
C GLY A 9 11.82 7.38 -5.28
N LYS A 10 10.99 6.44 -4.77
CA LYS A 10 11.15 5.82 -3.45
C LYS A 10 10.96 4.31 -3.53
N GLN A 11 11.56 3.58 -2.59
CA GLN A 11 11.26 2.18 -2.33
C GLN A 11 10.09 2.11 -1.34
N ALA A 12 8.92 2.56 -1.81
CA ALA A 12 7.72 2.62 -0.99
C ALA A 12 6.46 2.55 -1.85
N VAL A 13 5.38 2.06 -1.25
CA VAL A 13 4.05 2.00 -1.87
C VAL A 13 2.99 2.56 -0.94
N VAL A 14 1.96 3.14 -1.54
CA VAL A 14 0.70 3.48 -0.88
C VAL A 14 -0.31 2.37 -1.17
N VAL A 15 -1.02 1.93 -0.13
CA VAL A 15 -2.18 1.05 -0.23
C VAL A 15 -3.38 1.85 0.25
N LEU A 16 -4.20 2.32 -0.69
CA LEU A 16 -5.41 3.08 -0.39
C LEU A 16 -6.54 2.14 0.00
N GLY A 17 -7.28 2.46 1.07
CA GLY A 17 -8.40 1.62 1.52
C GLY A 17 -9.51 1.51 0.47
N CYS A 18 -9.76 2.58 -0.28
CA CYS A 18 -10.74 2.59 -1.35
C CYS A 18 -10.43 1.61 -2.50
N ASP A 19 -9.15 1.40 -2.81
CA ASP A 19 -8.67 0.46 -3.84
C ASP A 19 -8.57 -0.98 -3.29
N ASN A 20 -8.68 -1.19 -1.97
CA ASN A 20 -8.39 -2.45 -1.31
C ASN A 20 -9.54 -2.98 -0.43
N ARG A 21 -10.79 -2.64 -0.76
CA ARG A 21 -11.99 -3.07 0.00
C ARG A 21 -12.19 -4.58 0.08
N HIS A 22 -11.52 -5.37 -0.77
CA HIS A 22 -11.51 -6.84 -0.74
C HIS A 22 -10.58 -7.40 0.35
N MET A 23 -9.73 -6.58 0.96
CA MET A 23 -8.86 -6.98 2.06
C MET A 23 -9.60 -6.90 3.39
N ASP A 24 -9.14 -7.69 4.37
CA ASP A 24 -9.64 -7.64 5.74
C ASP A 24 -9.44 -6.23 6.33
N GLN A 25 -10.42 -5.75 7.09
CA GLN A 25 -10.38 -4.43 7.72
C GLN A 25 -9.27 -4.29 8.77
N LEU A 26 -8.78 -5.40 9.33
CA LEU A 26 -7.62 -5.38 10.23
C LEU A 26 -6.29 -5.16 9.51
N MET A 27 -6.27 -5.31 8.18
CA MET A 27 -5.07 -5.19 7.35
C MET A 27 -4.90 -3.79 6.76
N ILE A 28 -5.91 -2.91 6.91
CA ILE A 28 -5.92 -1.55 6.34
C ILE A 28 -6.39 -0.54 7.38
N ALA A 29 -5.62 0.52 7.57
CA ALA A 29 -6.06 1.72 8.28
C ALA A 29 -6.59 2.74 7.27
N GLU A 30 -7.70 3.44 7.58
CA GLU A 30 -8.21 4.51 6.74
C GLU A 30 -7.40 5.82 6.93
N PRO A 31 -7.09 6.57 5.86
CA PRO A 31 -7.51 6.38 4.46
C PRO A 31 -6.66 5.37 3.66
N GLY A 32 -5.57 4.89 4.26
CA GLY A 32 -4.68 3.90 3.69
C GLY A 32 -3.42 3.74 4.55
N ILE A 33 -2.52 2.88 4.09
CA ILE A 33 -1.21 2.66 4.71
C ILE A 33 -0.08 2.94 3.73
N VAL A 34 1.08 3.33 4.27
CA VAL A 34 2.33 3.46 3.51
C VAL A 34 3.30 2.40 4.01
N MET A 35 3.82 1.61 3.07
CA MET A 35 4.86 0.61 3.36
C MET A 35 6.18 1.05 2.73
N ILE A 36 7.25 1.08 3.54
CA ILE A 36 8.60 1.47 3.12
C ILE A 36 9.49 0.23 3.14
N PHE A 37 10.27 0.07 2.08
CA PHE A 37 11.13 -1.08 1.86
C PHE A 37 12.57 -0.64 1.64
N ALA A 38 13.52 -1.53 1.90
CA ALA A 38 14.92 -1.31 1.56
C ALA A 38 15.17 -1.47 0.04
N HIS A 39 14.49 -2.44 -0.58
CA HIS A 39 14.57 -2.79 -2.01
C HIS A 39 13.33 -3.60 -2.43
N GLY A 40 13.18 -3.90 -3.72
CA GLY A 40 12.15 -4.80 -4.25
C GLY A 40 10.82 -4.16 -4.65
N VAL A 41 10.70 -2.83 -4.60
CA VAL A 41 9.58 -2.11 -5.23
C VAL A 41 9.94 -1.83 -6.70
N GLU A 42 9.38 -2.64 -7.59
CA GLU A 42 9.49 -2.53 -9.05
C GLU A 42 8.30 -1.76 -9.65
#